data_AF-A0A962FJL1-F1
#
_entry.id   AF-A0A962FJL1-F1
#
_cell.length_a   1.000
_cell.length_b   1.000
_cell.length_c   1.000
_cell.angle_alpha   90.00
_cell.angle_beta   90.00
_cell.angle_gamma   90.00
#
_symmetry.space_group_name_H-M   'P 1'
#
loop_
_entity.id
_entity.type
_entity.pdbx_description
1 polymer ?
#
loop_
_entity_poly.entity_id
_entity_poly.type
_entity_poly.pdbx_seq_one_letter_code
_entity_poly.pdbx_strand_id
1 'polypeptide(L)'
;MQLIERLTKQAEGADGVFRQQLAREDLERLGRLEALAGTTGDHEAFTKAALLLGWTPGDLRTSELLPALGPLVEALHRWYRGKAGPDDDAVILRLWAAFDDLRIARLVGCLSRVPWPARG
;
A
#
# COMPACT_ATOMS: atom_id res chain seq x y z
N MET A 1 14.93 -1.03 -1.95
CA MET A 1 13.92 -0.96 -0.87
C MET A 1 13.41 -2.36 -0.65
N GLN A 2 13.56 -2.93 0.54
CA GLN A 2 13.18 -4.33 0.81
C GLN A 2 11.69 -4.60 0.56
N LEU A 3 10.85 -3.58 0.70
CA LEU A 3 9.43 -3.68 0.38
C LEU A 3 9.18 -4.09 -1.09
N ILE A 4 9.89 -3.47 -2.04
CA ILE A 4 9.74 -3.80 -3.47
C ILE A 4 10.13 -5.26 -3.70
N GLU A 5 11.27 -5.71 -3.17
CA GLU A 5 11.73 -7.09 -3.30
C GLU A 5 10.71 -8.09 -2.72
N ARG A 6 10.11 -7.77 -1.57
CA ARG A 6 9.08 -8.60 -0.96
C ARG A 6 7.82 -8.69 -1.83
N LEU A 7 7.38 -7.57 -2.40
CA LEU A 7 6.20 -7.55 -3.27
C LEU A 7 6.45 -8.25 -4.60
N THR A 8 7.64 -8.13 -5.18
CA THR A 8 8.05 -8.89 -6.38
C THR A 8 7.97 -10.39 -6.12
N LYS A 9 8.54 -10.86 -5.01
CA LYS A 9 8.44 -12.28 -4.63
C LYS A 9 6.99 -12.73 -4.42
N GLN A 10 6.14 -11.89 -3.81
CA GLN A 10 4.72 -12.20 -3.63
C GLN A 10 3.95 -12.24 -4.96
N ALA A 11 4.30 -11.38 -5.93
CA ALA A 11 3.69 -11.33 -7.25
C ALA A 11 4.04 -12.54 -8.14
N GLU A 12 5.18 -13.17 -7.87
CA GLU A 12 5.73 -14.35 -8.58
C GLU A 12 5.47 -15.67 -7.85
N GLY A 13 5.16 -15.62 -6.55
CA GLY A 13 5.00 -16.78 -5.68
C GLY A 13 3.64 -17.48 -5.78
N ALA A 14 3.47 -18.55 -5.00
CA ALA A 14 2.25 -19.37 -4.96
C ALA A 14 1.16 -18.84 -4.02
N ASP A 15 1.34 -17.65 -3.43
CA ASP A 15 0.33 -17.00 -2.59
C ASP A 15 -0.91 -16.74 -3.46
N GLY A 16 -2.07 -17.31 -3.13
CA GLY A 16 -3.22 -17.42 -4.04
C GLY A 16 -3.54 -16.16 -4.88
N VAL A 17 -4.13 -16.35 -6.06
CA VAL A 17 -4.32 -15.36 -7.15
C VAL A 17 -4.64 -13.93 -6.70
N PHE A 18 -5.47 -13.76 -5.67
CA PHE A 18 -5.79 -12.45 -5.09
C PHE A 18 -4.55 -11.70 -4.54
N ARG A 19 -3.70 -12.37 -3.76
CA ARG A 19 -2.49 -11.77 -3.15
C ARG A 19 -1.41 -11.45 -4.20
N GLN A 20 -1.29 -12.27 -5.24
CA GLN A 20 -0.43 -11.99 -6.39
C GLN A 20 -0.89 -10.75 -7.15
N GLN A 21 -2.17 -10.68 -7.49
CA GLN A 21 -2.73 -9.54 -8.20
C GLN A 21 -2.58 -8.25 -7.39
N LEU A 22 -2.89 -8.30 -6.08
CA LEU A 22 -2.72 -7.16 -5.20
C LEU A 22 -1.25 -6.69 -5.13
N ALA A 23 -0.30 -7.61 -5.07
CA ALA A 23 1.14 -7.28 -5.08
C ALA A 23 1.57 -6.60 -6.38
N ARG A 24 1.07 -7.06 -7.54
CA ARG A 24 1.36 -6.44 -8.85
C ARG A 24 0.86 -5.00 -8.89
N GLU A 25 -0.38 -4.78 -8.47
CA GLU A 25 -0.93 -3.43 -8.41
C GLU A 25 -0.18 -2.53 -7.42
N ASP A 26 0.27 -3.09 -6.29
CA ASP A 26 1.08 -2.34 -5.32
C ASP A 26 2.45 -1.95 -5.88
N LEU A 27 3.11 -2.83 -6.61
CA LEU A 27 4.35 -2.51 -7.34
C LEU A 27 4.13 -1.38 -8.35
N GLU A 28 3.02 -1.43 -9.10
CA GLU A 28 2.66 -0.34 -10.03
C GLU A 28 2.41 0.99 -9.31
N ARG A 29 1.70 0.97 -8.18
CA ARG A 29 1.46 2.17 -7.35
C ARG A 29 2.77 2.75 -6.81
N LEU A 30 3.66 1.90 -6.30
CA LEU A 30 4.98 2.32 -5.81
C LEU A 30 5.83 2.93 -6.93
N GLY A 31 5.82 2.36 -8.13
CA GLY A 31 6.50 2.94 -9.29
C GLY A 31 5.95 4.30 -9.70
N ARG A 32 4.62 4.50 -9.63
CA ARG A 32 4.00 5.82 -9.86
C ARG A 32 4.40 6.83 -8.79
N LEU A 33 4.46 6.42 -7.52
CA LEU A 33 4.94 7.27 -6.43
C LEU A 33 6.40 7.68 -6.62
N GLU A 34 7.27 6.76 -7.03
CA GLU A 34 8.67 7.08 -7.32
C GLU A 34 8.79 8.14 -8.42
N ALA A 35 8.07 7.97 -9.53
CA ALA A 35 8.04 8.95 -10.61
C ALA A 35 7.47 10.31 -10.15
N LEU A 36 6.44 10.31 -9.30
CA LEU A 36 5.87 11.52 -8.69
C LEU A 36 6.90 12.23 -7.82
N ALA A 37 7.62 11.51 -6.95
CA ALA A 37 8.65 12.10 -6.09
C ALA A 37 9.77 12.79 -6.89
N GLY A 38 10.08 12.30 -8.09
CA GLY A 38 11.03 12.93 -9.01
C GLY A 38 10.52 14.22 -9.67
N THR A 39 9.21 14.39 -9.79
CA THR A 39 8.57 15.50 -10.53
C THR A 39 7.95 16.56 -9.62
N THR A 40 7.45 16.19 -8.44
CA THR A 40 6.88 17.10 -7.46
C THR A 40 7.94 17.49 -6.42
N GLY A 41 8.18 18.80 -6.25
CA GLY A 41 9.07 19.32 -5.20
C GLY A 41 8.43 19.42 -3.82
N ASP A 42 7.11 19.26 -3.75
CA ASP A 42 6.29 19.52 -2.57
C ASP A 42 5.69 18.24 -1.98
N HIS A 43 5.80 18.11 -0.67
CA HIS A 43 5.28 16.99 0.10
C HIS A 43 3.75 16.95 0.11
N GLU A 44 3.09 18.11 0.11
CA GLU A 44 1.62 18.16 0.08
C GLU A 44 1.09 17.65 -1.26
N ALA A 45 1.69 18.09 -2.37
CA ALA A 45 1.39 17.58 -3.70
C ALA A 45 1.62 16.07 -3.82
N PHE A 46 2.74 15.56 -3.31
CA PHE A 46 3.03 14.13 -3.28
C PHE A 46 1.98 13.34 -2.50
N THR A 47 1.62 13.84 -1.31
CA THR A 47 0.64 13.19 -0.44
C THR A 47 -0.74 13.13 -1.10
N LYS A 48 -1.20 14.24 -1.68
CA LYS A 48 -2.48 14.26 -2.43
C LYS A 48 -2.46 13.28 -3.60
N ALA A 49 -1.38 13.25 -4.36
CA ALA A 49 -1.25 12.31 -5.47
C ALA A 49 -1.26 10.85 -4.98
N ALA A 50 -0.59 10.56 -3.87
CA ALA A 50 -0.58 9.22 -3.27
C ALA A 50 -1.97 8.76 -2.81
N LEU A 51 -2.80 9.66 -2.30
CA LEU A 51 -4.18 9.35 -1.93
C LEU A 51 -5.06 9.06 -3.14
N LEU A 52 -4.82 9.76 -4.26
CA LEU A 52 -5.58 9.61 -5.51
C LEU A 52 -5.19 8.38 -6.35
N LEU A 53 -4.10 7.68 -5.99
CA LEU A 53 -3.69 6.45 -6.70
C LEU A 53 -4.67 5.28 -6.49
N GLY A 54 -5.52 5.36 -5.47
CA GLY A 54 -6.50 4.34 -5.14
C GLY A 54 -5.89 3.06 -4.59
N TRP A 55 -6.04 2.83 -3.28
CA TRP A 55 -5.45 1.69 -2.56
C TRP A 55 -6.43 0.54 -2.31
N THR A 56 -7.67 0.70 -2.79
CA THR A 56 -8.74 -0.29 -2.71
C THR A 56 -9.43 -0.42 -4.07
N PRO A 57 -10.09 -1.55 -4.38
CA PRO A 57 -10.83 -1.71 -5.64
C PRO A 57 -11.87 -0.60 -5.81
N GLY A 58 -11.83 0.10 -6.95
CA GLY A 58 -12.72 1.22 -7.25
C GLY A 58 -12.49 2.47 -6.37
N ASP A 59 -11.41 2.51 -5.59
CA ASP A 59 -11.02 3.63 -4.72
C ASP A 59 -12.11 4.10 -3.72
N LEU A 60 -13.04 3.23 -3.36
CA LEU A 60 -14.21 3.62 -2.56
C LEU A 60 -13.86 3.83 -1.09
N ARG A 61 -12.72 3.32 -0.62
CA ARG A 61 -12.42 3.17 0.82
C ARG A 61 -11.01 3.57 1.21
N THR A 62 -10.27 4.24 0.32
CA THR A 62 -8.93 4.75 0.64
C THR A 62 -8.95 5.71 1.83
N SER A 63 -10.05 6.46 2.01
CA SER A 63 -10.27 7.30 3.19
C SER A 63 -10.25 6.54 4.53
N GLU A 64 -10.68 5.27 4.55
CA GLU A 64 -10.61 4.41 5.75
C GLU A 64 -9.18 3.95 6.08
N LEU A 65 -8.26 4.07 5.12
CA LEU A 65 -6.86 3.65 5.27
C LEU A 65 -5.94 4.80 5.70
N LEU A 66 -6.43 6.04 5.71
CA LEU A 66 -5.65 7.24 6.03
C LEU A 66 -4.78 7.14 7.29
N PRO A 67 -5.25 6.57 8.42
CA PRO A 67 -4.43 6.48 9.63
C PRO A 67 -3.14 5.67 9.45
N ALA A 68 -3.14 4.68 8.57
CA ALA A 68 -1.96 3.87 8.25
C ALA A 68 -1.24 4.36 6.98
N LEU A 69 -1.99 4.90 6.01
CA LEU A 69 -1.47 5.35 4.73
C LEU A 69 -0.65 6.63 4.84
N GLY A 70 -1.07 7.60 5.68
CA GLY A 70 -0.35 8.87 5.84
C GLY A 70 1.12 8.71 6.23
N PRO A 71 1.43 8.02 7.34
CA PRO A 71 2.81 7.78 7.76
C PRO A 71 3.62 6.98 6.72
N LEU A 72 3.00 6.01 6.03
CA LEU A 72 3.65 5.25 4.98
C LEU A 72 4.04 6.14 3.79
N VAL A 73 3.13 7.00 3.34
CA VAL A 73 3.37 7.95 2.24
C VAL A 73 4.49 8.92 2.58
N GLU A 74 4.54 9.42 3.82
CA GLU A 74 5.64 10.28 4.28
C GLU A 74 7.00 9.56 4.23
N ALA A 75 7.07 8.32 4.71
CA ALA A 75 8.28 7.52 4.68
C ALA A 75 8.74 7.21 3.23
N LEU A 76 7.80 6.87 2.35
CA LEU A 76 8.08 6.66 0.92
C LEU A 76 8.56 7.94 0.24
N HIS A 77 7.95 9.09 0.53
CA HIS A 77 8.42 10.38 -0.01
C HIS A 77 9.86 10.66 0.39
N ARG A 78 10.20 10.49 1.67
CA ARG A 78 11.57 10.65 2.17
C ARG A 78 12.55 9.71 1.46
N TRP A 79 12.16 8.45 1.29
CA TRP A 79 12.95 7.45 0.58
C TRP A 79 13.24 7.86 -0.86
N TYR A 80 12.20 8.14 -1.64
CA TYR A 80 12.35 8.48 -3.06
C TYR A 80 13.10 9.81 -3.30
N ARG A 81 13.07 10.72 -2.32
CA ARG A 81 13.82 11.98 -2.39
C ARG A 81 15.28 11.84 -1.94
N GLY A 82 15.76 10.64 -1.63
CA GLY A 82 17.11 10.40 -1.14
C GLY A 82 17.36 10.99 0.26
N LYS A 83 16.29 11.22 1.03
CA LYS A 83 16.35 11.72 2.42
C LYS A 83 16.16 10.60 3.45
N ALA A 84 16.24 9.34 3.02
CA ALA A 84 16.20 8.19 3.90
C ALA A 84 17.50 8.06 4.70
N GLY A 85 17.35 7.80 5.99
CA GLY A 85 18.41 7.36 6.90
C GLY A 85 18.54 5.83 6.93
N PRO A 86 19.48 5.31 7.73
CA PRO A 86 19.81 3.88 7.77
C PRO A 86 18.64 2.98 8.21
N ASP A 87 17.72 3.50 9.02
CA ASP A 87 16.58 2.73 9.54
C ASP A 87 15.29 2.87 8.71
N ASP A 88 15.26 3.76 7.71
CA ASP A 88 14.02 4.11 7.00
C ASP A 88 13.45 2.91 6.22
N ASP A 89 14.27 1.96 5.74
CA ASP A 89 13.79 0.73 5.07
C ASP A 89 12.97 -0.16 6.02
N ALA A 90 13.44 -0.32 7.27
CA ALA A 90 12.72 -1.07 8.31
C ALA A 90 11.44 -0.34 8.75
N VAL A 91 11.48 0.99 8.80
CA VAL A 91 10.29 1.82 9.08
C VAL A 91 9.25 1.64 7.98
N ILE A 92 9.64 1.68 6.71
CA ILE A 92 8.74 1.47 5.58
C ILE A 92 8.11 0.08 5.64
N LEU A 93 8.90 -0.97 5.91
CA LEU A 93 8.36 -2.33 6.05
C LEU A 93 7.32 -2.45 7.17
N ARG A 94 7.57 -1.84 8.32
CA ARG A 94 6.64 -1.83 9.46
C ARG A 94 5.35 -1.07 9.12
N LEU A 95 5.47 0.10 8.51
CA LEU A 95 4.33 0.92 8.09
C LEU A 95 3.51 0.22 7.00
N TRP A 96 4.19 -0.46 6.07
CA TRP A 96 3.54 -1.26 5.05
C TRP A 96 2.74 -2.41 5.66
N ALA A 97 3.30 -3.13 6.63
CA ALA A 97 2.58 -4.21 7.31
C ALA A 97 1.30 -3.69 7.99
N ALA A 98 1.38 -2.58 8.75
CA ALA A 98 0.22 -1.97 9.38
C ALA A 98 -0.85 -1.50 8.37
N PHE A 99 -0.40 -0.94 7.24
CA PHE A 99 -1.27 -0.55 6.13
C PHE A 99 -1.94 -1.77 5.48
N ASP A 100 -1.19 -2.83 5.15
CA ASP A 100 -1.73 -4.03 4.51
C ASP A 100 -2.70 -4.76 5.44
N ASP A 101 -2.40 -4.87 6.74
CA ASP A 101 -3.29 -5.47 7.73
C ASP A 101 -4.63 -4.73 7.80
N LEU A 102 -4.58 -3.39 7.87
CA LEU A 102 -5.79 -2.56 7.86
C LEU A 102 -6.55 -2.74 6.54
N ARG A 103 -5.85 -2.68 5.40
CA ARG A 103 -6.44 -2.82 4.08
C ARG A 103 -7.15 -4.17 3.92
N ILE A 104 -6.48 -5.27 4.28
CA ILE A 104 -7.04 -6.61 4.21
C ILE A 104 -8.23 -6.75 5.16
N ALA A 105 -8.14 -6.22 6.39
CA ALA A 105 -9.28 -6.20 7.30
C ALA A 105 -10.49 -5.46 6.72
N ARG A 106 -10.27 -4.36 5.98
CA ARG A 106 -11.35 -3.65 5.26
C ARG A 106 -11.89 -4.47 4.11
N LEU A 107 -11.05 -5.04 3.26
CA LEU A 107 -11.47 -5.83 2.09
C LEU A 107 -12.22 -7.11 2.50
N VAL A 108 -11.70 -7.85 3.48
CA VAL A 108 -12.30 -9.10 3.98
C VAL A 108 -13.51 -8.85 4.88
N GLY A 109 -13.49 -7.80 5.70
CA GLY A 109 -14.64 -7.42 6.53
C GLY A 109 -15.90 -7.09 5.72
N CYS A 110 -15.75 -6.75 4.44
CA CYS A 110 -16.86 -6.63 3.49
C CYS A 110 -17.35 -7.98 2.93
N LEU A 111 -16.47 -8.97 2.79
CA LEU A 111 -16.84 -10.33 2.38
C LEU A 111 -17.59 -11.07 3.49
N SER A 112 -17.35 -10.72 4.76
CA SER A 112 -17.98 -11.33 5.93
C SER A 112 -19.44 -10.89 6.17
N ARG A 113 -20.00 -9.98 5.36
CA ARG A 113 -21.44 -9.61 5.42
C ARG A 113 -22.34 -10.50 4.55
N VAL A 114 -21.80 -11.57 3.95
CA VAL A 114 -22.63 -12.67 3.45
C VAL A 114 -23.01 -13.51 4.67
N PRO A 115 -24.30 -13.62 5.04
CA PRO A 115 -24.68 -14.52 6.13
C PRO A 115 -24.24 -15.94 5.77
N TRP A 116 -23.47 -16.55 6.67
CA TRP A 116 -23.14 -17.97 6.58
C TRP A 116 -24.46 -18.75 6.48
N PRO A 117 -24.66 -19.67 5.50
CA PRO A 117 -25.85 -20.49 5.50
C PRO A 117 -25.87 -21.27 6.81
N ALA A 118 -26.89 -21.02 7.64
CA ALA A 118 -27.12 -21.77 8.85
C ALA A 118 -27.11 -23.25 8.47
N ARG A 119 -26.15 -24.01 9.00
CA ARG A 119 -26.18 -25.47 8.88
C ARG A 119 -27.36 -25.92 9.72
N GLY A 120 -28.44 -26.34 9.04
CA GLY A 120 -29.50 -27.14 9.63
C GLY A 120 -29.01 -28.53 10.01
#